data_AF-A0A855XL01-F1
#
_entry.id   AF-A0A855XL01-F1
#
_cell.length_a   1.000
_cell.length_b   1.000
_cell.length_c   1.000
_cell.angle_alpha   90.00
_cell.angle_beta   90.00
_cell.angle_gamma   90.00
#
_symmetry.space_group_name_H-M   'P 1'
#
loop_
_entity.id
_entity.type
_entity.pdbx_description
1 polymer ?
#
loop_
_entity_poly.entity_id
_entity_poly.type
_entity_poly.pdbx_seq_one_letter_code
_entity_poly.pdbx_strand_id
1 'polypeptide(L)' 'MRTEKTQQKSSYFEKRERNLMKWVGYWRRNPQIFVKDYLGVNLKPYQKLLFYMMNKVDFFMYIAARGL' A
#
# COMPACT_ATOMS: atom_id res chain seq x y z
N MET A 1 16.97 -36.13 2.96
CA MET A 1 15.62 -35.96 3.54
C MET A 1 15.60 -34.68 4.37
N ARG A 2 14.72 -33.70 4.11
CA ARG A 2 14.64 -32.47 4.92
C ARG A 2 13.95 -32.80 6.25
N THR A 3 14.59 -32.48 7.38
CA THR A 3 14.05 -32.73 8.73
C THR A 3 12.74 -31.97 8.94
N GLU A 4 11.80 -32.57 9.68
CA GLU A 4 10.43 -32.05 9.90
C GLU A 4 10.42 -30.60 10.44
N LYS A 5 11.37 -30.28 11.32
CA LYS A 5 11.55 -28.91 11.86
C LYS A 5 11.88 -27.88 10.77
N THR A 6 12.61 -28.27 9.73
CA THR A 6 12.97 -27.41 8.60
C THR A 6 11.75 -27.16 7.69
N GLN A 7 10.92 -28.19 7.49
CA GLN A 7 9.68 -28.09 6.71
C GLN A 7 8.66 -27.17 7.39
N GLN A 8 8.48 -27.30 8.71
CA GLN A 8 7.57 -26.45 9.48
C GLN A 8 8.02 -24.97 9.50
N LYS A 9 9.33 -24.73 9.58
CA LYS A 9 9.91 -23.38 9.49
C LYS A 9 9.65 -22.74 8.11
N SER A 10 9.79 -23.50 7.02
CA SER A 10 9.47 -23.04 5.66
C SER A 10 7.99 -22.64 5.53
N SER A 11 7.08 -23.50 6.00
CA SER A 11 5.63 -23.24 5.97
C SER A 11 5.24 -21.97 6.76
N TYR A 12 5.90 -21.72 7.89
CA TYR A 12 5.70 -20.51 8.68
C TYR A 12 6.11 -19.25 7.91
N PHE A 13 7.25 -19.25 7.24
CA PHE A 13 7.70 -18.11 6.43
C PHE A 13 6.77 -17.82 5.27
N GLU A 14 6.31 -18.85 4.54
CA GLU A 14 5.35 -18.68 3.45
C GLU A 14 4.03 -18.08 3.94
N LYS A 15 3.55 -18.51 5.11
CA LYS A 15 2.35 -17.92 5.72
C LYS A 15 2.55 -16.44 6.05
N ARG A 16 3.72 -16.08 6.58
CA ARG A 16 4.08 -14.68 6.86
C ARG A 16 4.15 -13.84 5.59
N GLU A 17 4.79 -14.36 4.54
CA GLU A 17 4.90 -13.69 3.26
C GLU A 17 3.53 -13.42 2.65
N ARG A 18 2.65 -14.43 2.62
CA ARG A 18 1.26 -14.26 2.15
C ARG A 18 0.51 -13.20 2.95
N ASN A 19 0.69 -13.18 4.27
CA ASN A 19 0.07 -12.16 5.11
C ASN A 19 0.63 -10.77 4.79
N LEU A 20 1.95 -10.64 4.68
CA LEU A 20 2.61 -9.39 4.33
C LEU A 20 2.13 -8.87 2.97
N MET A 21 2.05 -9.72 1.96
CA MET A 21 1.52 -9.36 0.64
C MET A 21 0.08 -8.85 0.71
N LYS A 22 -0.77 -9.46 1.55
CA LYS A 22 -2.15 -8.97 1.76
C LYS A 22 -2.17 -7.59 2.40
N TRP A 23 -1.36 -7.37 3.44
CA TRP A 23 -1.23 -6.07 4.13
C TRP A 23 -0.71 -4.98 3.18
N VAL A 24 0.39 -5.25 2.47
CA VAL A 24 0.97 -4.32 1.49
C VAL A 24 -0.03 -4.03 0.36
N GLY A 25 -0.71 -5.07 -0.13
CA GLY A 25 -1.73 -4.93 -1.17
C GLY A 25 -2.93 -4.08 -0.73
N TYR A 26 -3.34 -4.15 0.55
CA TYR A 26 -4.39 -3.29 1.10
C TYR A 26 -4.00 -1.82 1.02
N TRP A 27 -2.80 -1.46 1.48
CA TRP A 27 -2.31 -0.08 1.45
C TRP A 27 -2.08 0.43 0.02
N ARG A 28 -1.51 -0.41 -0.86
CA ARG A 28 -1.28 -0.04 -2.27
C ARG A 28 -2.57 0.20 -3.04
N ARG A 29 -3.64 -0.56 -2.75
CA ARG A 29 -4.95 -0.34 -3.38
C ARG A 29 -5.66 0.90 -2.85
N ASN A 30 -5.30 1.38 -1.65
CA ASN A 30 -5.97 2.47 -0.96
C ASN A 30 -4.96 3.52 -0.45
N PRO A 31 -4.24 4.21 -1.35
CA PRO A 31 -3.21 5.18 -0.97
C PRO A 31 -3.74 6.30 -0.05
N GLN A 32 -4.99 6.70 -0.21
CA GLN A 32 -5.63 7.70 0.65
C GLN A 32 -5.77 7.25 2.12
N ILE A 33 -5.97 5.95 2.37
CA ILE A 33 -6.04 5.39 3.73
C ILE A 33 -4.63 5.31 4.30
N PHE A 34 -3.65 4.91 3.48
CA PHE A 34 -2.24 4.92 3.89
C PHE A 34 -1.78 6.29 4.38
N VAL A 35 -2.07 7.35 3.62
CA VAL A 35 -1.69 8.71 4.00
C VAL A 35 -2.38 9.15 5.30
N LYS A 36 -3.65 8.79 5.47
CA LYS A 36 -4.40 9.15 6.68
C LYS A 36 -3.90 8.40 7.91
N ASP A 37 -3.85 7.08 7.85
CA ASP A 37 -3.72 6.24 9.04
C ASP A 37 -2.26 5.90 9.35
N TYR A 38 -1.39 5.81 8.33
CA TYR A 38 0.04 5.52 8.52
C TYR A 38 0.88 6.79 8.63
N LEU A 39 0.60 7.81 7.80
CA LEU A 39 1.32 9.08 7.83
C LEU A 39 0.66 10.13 8.74
N GLY A 40 -0.57 9.90 9.20
CA GLY A 40 -1.29 10.83 10.08
C GLY A 40 -1.78 12.10 9.38
N VAL A 41 -1.84 12.12 8.05
CA VAL A 41 -2.18 13.33 7.27
C VAL A 41 -3.62 13.27 6.78
N ASN A 42 -4.44 14.22 7.20
CA ASN A 42 -5.82 14.31 6.73
C ASN A 42 -5.92 15.08 5.41
N LEU A 43 -6.07 14.34 4.32
CA LEU A 43 -6.17 14.90 2.96
C LEU A 43 -7.52 15.59 2.71
N LYS A 44 -7.49 16.74 2.03
CA LYS A 44 -8.67 17.39 1.45
C LYS A 44 -9.27 16.50 0.34
N PRO A 45 -10.57 16.64 0.00
CA PRO A 45 -11.23 15.79 -1.00
C PRO A 45 -10.52 15.75 -2.37
N TYR A 46 -10.06 16.91 -2.86
CA TYR A 46 -9.33 16.96 -4.13
C TYR A 46 -7.99 16.21 -4.06
N GLN A 47 -7.28 16.29 -2.93
CA GLN A 47 -5.98 15.62 -2.74
C GLN A 47 -6.14 14.10 -2.75
N LYS A 48 -7.26 13.58 -2.20
CA LYS A 48 -7.56 12.13 -2.27
C LYS A 48 -7.74 11.66 -3.71
N LEU A 49 -8.41 12.44 -4.54
CA LEU A 49 -8.57 12.14 -5.97
C LEU A 49 -7.24 12.19 -6.71
N LEU A 50 -6.41 13.20 -6.43
CA LEU A 50 -5.07 13.31 -7.03
C LEU A 50 -4.19 12.11 -6.66
N PHE A 51 -4.12 11.75 -5.38
CA PHE A 51 -3.36 10.59 -4.93
C PHE A 51 -3.84 9.28 -5.58
N TYR A 52 -5.15 9.13 -5.77
CA TYR A 52 -5.70 7.97 -6.47
C TYR A 52 -5.25 7.94 -7.94
N MET A 53 -5.35 9.07 -8.66
CA MET A 53 -4.95 9.16 -10.07
C MET A 53 -3.44 8.98 -10.26
N MET A 54 -2.62 9.61 -9.41
CA MET A 54 -1.16 9.46 -9.40
C MET A 54 -0.71 8.02 -9.13
N ASN A 55 -1.49 7.25 -8.37
CA ASN A 55 -1.17 5.86 -8.07
C ASN A 55 -1.59 4.89 -9.20
N LYS A 56 -2.58 5.29 -10.02
CA LYS A 56 -3.16 4.45 -11.07
C LYS A 56 -2.55 4.64 -12.44
N VAL A 57 -2.02 5.83 -12.73
CA VAL A 57 -1.50 6.20 -14.04
C VAL A 57 -0.03 6.52 -13.92
N ASP A 58 0.80 5.89 -14.77
CA ASP A 58 2.26 6.08 -14.74
C ASP A 58 2.66 7.52 -15.11
N PHE A 59 1.92 8.15 -16.02
CA PHE A 59 2.10 9.54 -16.44
C PHE A 59 0.87 10.36 -16.10
N PHE A 60 0.93 11.11 -14.99
CA PHE A 60 -0.13 11.97 -14.52
C PHE A 60 0.31 13.43 -14.47
N MET A 61 -0.49 14.32 -15.05
CA MET A 61 -0.26 15.77 -15.02
C MET A 61 -1.38 16.47 -14.24
N TYR A 62 -1.01 17.20 -13.19
CA TYR A 62 -1.93 18.01 -12.40
C TYR A 62 -1.63 19.50 -12.63
N ILE A 63 -2.62 20.24 -13.13
CA ILE A 63 -2.55 21.69 -13.29
C ILE A 63 -3.29 22.32 -12.11
N ALA A 64 -2.57 23.03 -11.25
CA ALA A 64 -3.10 23.66 -10.04
C ALA A 64 -3.00 25.17 -10.11
N ALA A 65 -3.98 25.86 -9.53
CA ALA A 65 -3.84 27.27 -9.15
C ALA A 65 -2.93 27.40 -7.91
N ARG A 66 -2.24 28.53 -7.74
CA ARG A 66 -1.41 28.76 -6.55
C ARG A 66 -2.27 28.82 -5.28
N GLY A 67 -1.80 28.19 -4.20
CA GLY A 67 -2.45 28.20 -2.88
C GLY A 67 -3.42 27.05 -2.60
N LEU A 68 -3.45 26.02 -3.45
CA LEU A 68 -4.28 24.83 -3.29
C LEU A 68 -3.72 23.83 -2.26
#